data_AF-A0A7Y5V657-F1
#
_entry.id   AF-A0A7Y5V657-F1
#
_cell.length_a   1.000
_cell.length_b   1.000
_cell.length_c   1.000
_cell.angle_alpha   90.00
_cell.angle_beta   90.00
_cell.angle_gamma   90.00
#
_symmetry.space_group_name_H-M   'P 1'
#
loop_
_entity.id
_entity.type
_entity.pdbx_description
1 polymer ?
#
loop_
_entity_poly.entity_id
_entity_poly.type
_entity_poly.pdbx_seq_one_letter_code
_entity_poly.pdbx_strand_id
1 'polypeptide(L)' 'MTPPVIRLGLIGCGTVGSAFAEQLIAREPMLTRRLGARLRLERVAVRDPSRRRPVPRQLITGDAASVAEDP' A
#
# COMPACT_ATOMS: atom_id res chain seq x y z
N MET A 1 -12.50 -11.98 -18.07
CA MET A 1 -11.15 -11.38 -18.12
C MET A 1 -10.71 -11.06 -16.71
N THR A 2 -9.47 -11.42 -16.33
CA THR A 2 -8.93 -11.06 -15.01
C THR A 2 -8.57 -9.57 -15.03
N PRO A 3 -9.04 -8.76 -14.07
CA PRO A 3 -8.68 -7.34 -14.01
C PRO A 3 -7.16 -7.19 -13.81
N PRO A 4 -6.49 -6.24 -14.50
CA PRO A 4 -5.07 -5.98 -14.30
C PRO A 4 -4.79 -5.59 -12.85
N VAL A 5 -3.58 -5.89 -12.38
CA VAL A 5 -3.13 -5.55 -11.03
C VAL A 5 -2.26 -4.29 -11.09
N ILE A 6 -2.67 -3.26 -10.36
CA ILE A 6 -1.88 -2.04 -10.15
C ILE A 6 -1.21 -2.17 -8.79
N ARG A 7 0.12 -2.29 -8.81
CA ARG A 7 0.93 -2.31 -7.61
C ARG A 7 1.11 -0.89 -7.09
N LEU A 8 0.96 -0.70 -5.79
CA LEU A 8 1.03 0.59 -5.12
C LEU A 8 2.15 0.59 -4.08
N GLY A 9 2.96 1.65 -4.11
CA GLY A 9 3.88 2.02 -3.06
C GLY A 9 3.31 3.19 -2.25
N LEU A 10 3.51 3.19 -0.93
CA LEU A 10 3.09 4.26 -0.03
C LEU A 10 4.29 4.84 0.70
N ILE A 11 4.59 6.12 0.49
CA ILE A 11 5.63 6.83 1.25
C ILE A 11 4.96 7.60 2.39
N GLY A 12 5.19 7.13 3.62
CA GLY A 12 4.57 7.66 4.82
C GLY A 12 3.36 6.82 5.27
N CYS A 13 3.36 6.44 6.55
CA CYS A 13 2.25 5.73 7.19
C CYS A 13 1.93 6.35 8.56
N GLY A 14 1.66 7.66 8.54
CA GLY A 14 1.10 8.40 9.68
C GLY A 14 -0.41 8.23 9.76
N THR A 15 -1.15 9.21 10.30
CA THR A 15 -2.61 9.15 10.40
C THR A 15 -3.30 8.93 9.05
N VAL A 16 -2.93 9.73 8.04
CA VAL A 16 -3.53 9.65 6.69
C VAL A 16 -3.13 8.36 5.98
N GLY A 17 -1.83 8.05 5.96
CA GLY A 17 -1.34 6.84 5.28
C GLY A 17 -1.88 5.55 5.90
N SER A 18 -2.10 5.53 7.22
CA SER A 18 -2.72 4.40 7.92
C SER A 18 -4.18 4.22 7.50
N ALA A 19 -4.97 5.28 7.56
CA ALA A 19 -6.37 5.24 7.13
C ALA A 19 -6.51 4.87 5.65
N PHE A 20 -5.62 5.39 4.79
CA PHE A 20 -5.57 5.02 3.38
C PHE A 20 -5.30 3.52 3.19
N ALA A 21 -4.26 2.98 3.82
CA ALA A 21 -3.90 1.57 3.69
C ALA A 21 -5.02 0.64 4.20
N GLU A 22 -5.64 0.98 5.33
CA GLU A 22 -6.79 0.25 5.88
C GLU A 22 -7.98 0.25 4.92
N GLN A 23 -8.38 1.43 4.41
CA GLN A 23 -9.52 1.53 3.49
C GLN A 23 -9.23 0.87 2.14
N LEU A 24 -7.99 0.93 1.66
CA LEU A 24 -7.56 0.29 0.42
C LEU A 24 -7.74 -1.23 0.51
N ILE A 25 -7.30 -1.84 1.62
CA ILE A 25 -7.42 -3.28 1.86
C ILE A 25 -8.89 -3.66 2.08
N ALA A 26 -9.61 -2.94 2.94
CA ALA A 26 -10.99 -3.25 3.29
C ALA A 26 -11.97 -3.11 2.11
N ARG A 27 -11.69 -2.22 1.16
CA ARG A 27 -12.58 -1.92 0.03
C ARG A 27 -12.08 -2.46 -1.31
N GLU A 28 -11.10 -3.35 -1.32
CA GLU A 28 -10.50 -3.92 -2.54
C GLU A 28 -11.55 -4.45 -3.56
N PRO A 29 -12.61 -5.17 -3.15
CA PRO A 29 -13.64 -5.63 -4.10
C PRO A 29 -14.42 -4.49 -4.75
N MET A 30 -14.75 -3.45 -3.97
CA MET A 30 -15.47 -2.27 -4.47
C MET A 30 -14.60 -1.46 -5.42
N LEU A 31 -13.33 -1.24 -5.06
CA LEU A 31 -12.36 -0.53 -5.89
C LEU A 31 -12.12 -1.27 -7.20
N THR A 32 -11.95 -2.59 -7.14
CA THR A 32 -11.78 -3.44 -8.33
C THR A 32 -12.96 -3.33 -9.29
N ARG A 33 -14.19 -3.34 -8.78
CA ARG A 33 -15.40 -3.18 -9.61
C ARG A 33 -15.48 -1.80 -10.27
N ARG A 34 -15.08 -0.73 -9.57
CA ARG A 34 -15.18 0.65 -10.08
C ARG A 34 -14.04 1.00 -11.04
N LEU A 35 -12.84 0.50 -10.78
CA LEU A 35 -11.63 0.80 -11.55
C LEU A 35 -11.39 -0.17 -12.70
N GLY A 36 -12.02 -1.36 -12.65
CA GLY A 36 -11.69 -2.46 -13.57
C GLY A 36 -10.29 -3.04 -13.34
N ALA A 37 -9.62 -2.67 -12.25
CA ALA A 37 -8.25 -3.08 -11.90
C ALA A 37 -8.15 -3.36 -10.40
N ARG A 38 -7.35 -4.37 -10.02
CA ARG A 38 -7.07 -4.68 -8.61
C ARG A 38 -5.94 -3.80 -8.10
N LEU A 39 -6.16 -3.11 -6.99
CA LEU A 39 -5.11 -2.34 -6.32
C LEU A 39 -4.43 -3.20 -5.27
N ARG A 40 -3.10 -3.33 -5.35
CA ARG A 40 -2.32 -4.11 -4.40
C ARG A 40 -1.22 -3.25 -3.77
N LEU A 41 -1.27 -3.07 -2.45
CA LEU A 41 -0.22 -2.39 -1.70
C LEU A 41 0.96 -3.35 -1.52
N GLU A 42 2.12 -3.02 -2.11
CA GLU A 42 3.32 -3.87 -2.09
C GLU A 42 4.40 -3.36 -1.13
N ARG A 43 4.56 -2.03 -1.00
CA ARG A 43 5.55 -1.43 -0.09
C ARG A 43 5.05 -0.18 0.59
N VAL A 44 5.49 0.01 1.83
CA VAL A 44 5.18 1.16 2.68
C VAL A 44 6.47 1.67 3.31
N ALA A 45 6.97 2.81 2.85
CA ALA A 45 8.13 3.46 3.45
C ALA A 45 7.72 4.29 4.68
N VAL A 46 8.44 4.12 5.78
CA VAL A 46 8.27 4.90 7.01
C VAL A 46 9.62 5.32 7.56
N ARG A 47 9.67 6.42 8.33
CA ARG A 47 10.91 6.84 9.00
C ARG A 47 11.43 5.82 10.01
N ASP A 48 10.54 5.12 10.71
CA ASP A 48 10.90 4.14 11.76
C ASP A 48 10.12 2.84 11.54
N PRO A 49 10.75 1.80 10.96
CA PRO A 49 10.14 0.49 10.70
C PRO A 49 9.82 -0.33 11.96
N SER A 50 10.41 0.02 13.11
CA SER A 50 10.17 -0.70 14.36
C SER A 50 8.78 -0.41 14.93
N ARG A 51 8.26 0.80 14.66
CA ARG A 51 6.94 1.26 15.10
C ARG A 51 5.83 0.46 14.43
N ARG A 52 4.84 0.05 15.23
CA ARG A 52 3.66 -0.65 14.75
C ARG A 52 2.86 0.23 13.78
N ARG A 53 2.41 -0.37 12.68
CA ARG A 53 1.56 0.22 11.65
C ARG A 53 0.43 -0.75 11.30
N PRO A 54 -0.73 -0.27 10.81
CA PRO A 54 -1.85 -1.12 10.40
C PRO A 54 -1.63 -1.74 9.01
N VAL A 55 -0.41 -2.19 8.73
CA VAL A 55 -0.03 -2.91 7.51
C VAL A 55 0.87 -4.10 7.88
N PRO A 56 0.88 -5.19 7.10
CA PRO A 56 1.78 -6.31 7.33
C PRO A 56 3.24 -5.85 7.40
N ARG A 57 4.01 -6.34 8.38
CA ARG A 57 5.40 -5.91 8.62
C ARG A 57 6.31 -6.12 7.40
N GLN A 58 6.04 -7.15 6.60
CA GLN A 58 6.79 -7.46 5.37
C GLN A 58 6.68 -6.36 4.29
N LEU A 59 5.65 -5.51 4.34
CA LEU A 59 5.53 -4.39 3.40
C LEU A 59 6.29 -3.15 3.88
N ILE A 60 6.74 -3.12 5.15
CA ILE A 60 7.32 -1.93 5.76
C ILE A 60 8.81 -1.85 5.43
N THR A 61 9.24 -0.70 4.90
CA THR A 61 10.65 -0.39 4.65
C THR A 61 11.03 0.95 5.29
N GLY A 62 12.31 1.09 5.65
CA GLY A 62 12.90 2.36 6.06
C GLY A 62 13.39 3.20 4.88
N ASP A 63 13.43 2.61 3.69
CA ASP A 63 13.97 3.21 2.48
C ASP A 63 12.85 3.67 1.55
N ALA A 64 12.64 4.98 1.46
CA ALA A 64 11.63 5.58 0.59
C ALA A 64 12.00 5.51 -0.90
N ALA A 65 13.29 5.54 -1.24
CA ALA A 65 13.74 5.45 -2.63
C ALA A 65 13.40 4.08 -3.21
N SER A 66 13.62 3.01 -2.43
CA SER A 66 13.25 1.64 -2.80
C SER A 66 11.76 1.42 -3.14
N VAL A 67 10.88 2.34 -2.74
CA VAL A 67 9.44 2.30 -3.06
C VAL A 67 9.15 2.96 -4.40
N ALA A 68 9.85 4.06 -4.72
CA ALA A 68 9.67 4.78 -5.97
C ALA A 68 10.41 4.12 -7.14
N GLU A 69 11.50 3.42 -6.86
CA GLU A 69 12.38 2.80 -7.85
C GLU A 69 12.06 1.32 -8.11
N ASP A 70 11.00 0.78 -7.50
CA ASP A 70 10.57 -0.62 -7.68
C ASP A 70 9.88 -0.81 -9.05
N PRO A 71 10.49 -1.56 -9.99
CA PRO A 71 10.00 -1.69 -11.37
C PRO A 71 8.70 -2.47 -11.51
#